data_AF-A0AAF0B8P2-F1
#
_entry.id   AF-A0AAF0B8P2-F1
#
_cell.length_a   1.000
_cell.length_b   1.000
_cell.length_c   1.000
_cell.angle_alpha   90.00
_cell.angle_beta   90.00
_cell.angle_gamma   90.00
#
_symmetry.space_group_name_H-M   'P 1'
#
loop_
_entity.id
_entity.type
_entity.pdbx_description
1 polymer ?
#
loop_
_entity_poly.entity_id
_entity_poly.type
_entity_poly.pdbx_seq_one_letter_code
_entity_poly.pdbx_strand_id
1 'polypeptide(L)'
;MDFFSWKEDEIKPDEKLIKELNEGLIKHEDVISISNLLKDFRILKFDNLNYHSDKCILAREYAIIYMSTYKKHIDMLKDDNIQMIIKTIKRTILSVKNIISNVTEQILKCFNMIRNLYNDILKLNNIYLFDYCLFSIINDVLGILNDEQIYQSKASIWGVSSFLALIISNYKKAYFIYKGIMSYKCIYTIPLFINDIDGIMKEKKISQDELYNIILRENDENICSNYSRIEAFVKLHLSLFIILNDTREVWSYISEMLNSAFRRKTYIYFCLIYSALDVSSYYCKVTFGPFFDNLMILLKNKLMPILEEELKKNPPPANFEKIVDYYVKKLHVEYLNDNQSFPFPEEIVVIPDEKLLYMGL
;
A
#
# COMPACT_ATOMS: atom_id res chain seq x y z
N MET A 1 5.74 13.39 -25.37
CA MET A 1 5.03 12.40 -24.55
C MET A 1 3.68 13.00 -24.29
N ASP A 2 2.64 12.45 -24.90
CA ASP A 2 1.28 12.92 -24.63
C ASP A 2 0.93 12.51 -23.22
N PHE A 3 0.73 13.50 -22.35
CA PHE A 3 0.26 13.29 -20.99
C PHE A 3 -1.12 12.63 -21.07
N PHE A 4 -1.30 11.57 -20.28
CA PHE A 4 -2.62 10.99 -20.06
C PHE A 4 -3.57 12.10 -19.57
N SER A 5 -4.53 12.48 -20.41
CA SER A 5 -5.57 13.43 -20.03
C SER A 5 -6.76 12.65 -19.48
N TRP A 6 -7.03 12.79 -18.18
CA TRP A 6 -8.30 12.33 -17.62
C TRP A 6 -9.44 12.99 -18.41
N LYS A 7 -10.37 12.18 -18.94
CA LYS A 7 -11.60 12.74 -19.50
C LYS A 7 -12.37 13.38 -18.36
N GLU A 8 -12.82 14.62 -18.54
CA GLU A 8 -13.74 15.22 -17.58
C GLU A 8 -15.05 14.44 -17.62
N ASP A 9 -15.42 13.86 -16.48
CA ASP A 9 -16.73 13.24 -16.30
C ASP A 9 -17.77 14.37 -16.18
N GLU A 10 -18.32 14.83 -17.29
CA GLU A 10 -19.38 15.85 -17.35
C GLU A 10 -20.78 15.28 -17.01
N ILE A 11 -20.85 14.34 -16.07
CA ILE A 11 -22.13 13.78 -15.64
C ILE A 11 -22.72 14.71 -14.57
N LYS A 12 -23.71 15.52 -14.97
CA LYS A 12 -24.55 16.25 -14.01
C LYS A 12 -25.65 15.31 -13.49
N PRO A 13 -25.73 15.06 -12.17
CA PRO A 13 -26.83 14.28 -11.61
C PRO A 13 -28.14 15.02 -11.86
N ASP A 14 -29.20 14.27 -12.22
CA ASP A 14 -30.53 14.87 -12.39
C ASP A 14 -31.12 15.30 -11.02
N GLU A 15 -32.12 16.19 -11.06
CA GLU A 15 -32.74 16.73 -9.83
C GLU A 15 -33.36 15.63 -8.96
N LYS A 16 -33.81 14.54 -9.58
CA LYS A 16 -34.40 13.40 -8.88
C LYS A 16 -33.35 12.68 -8.04
N LEU A 17 -32.18 12.37 -8.60
CA LEU A 17 -31.07 11.74 -7.92
C LEU A 17 -30.51 12.63 -6.80
N ILE A 18 -30.41 13.94 -7.02
CA ILE A 18 -29.99 14.89 -5.98
C ILE A 18 -30.95 14.85 -4.79
N LYS A 19 -32.26 14.84 -5.07
CA LYS A 19 -33.28 14.75 -4.02
C LYS A 19 -33.18 13.41 -3.27
N GLU A 20 -33.06 12.30 -3.97
CA GLU A 20 -32.90 10.97 -3.38
C GLU A 20 -31.64 10.87 -2.49
N LEU A 21 -30.50 11.42 -2.93
CA LEU A 21 -29.27 11.49 -2.13
C LEU A 21 -29.45 12.34 -0.87
N ASN A 22 -30.09 13.50 -0.99
CA ASN A 22 -30.31 14.40 0.15
C ASN A 22 -31.25 13.80 1.20
N GLU A 23 -32.19 12.94 0.80
CA GLU A 23 -33.06 12.19 1.70
C GLU A 23 -32.36 10.94 2.28
N GLY A 24 -31.39 10.36 1.57
CA GLY A 24 -30.63 9.16 1.96
C GLY A 24 -29.54 9.37 3.02
N LEU A 25 -28.79 8.29 3.34
CA LEU A 25 -27.67 8.35 4.28
C LEU A 25 -26.40 8.99 3.68
N ILE A 26 -26.18 8.79 2.38
CA ILE A 26 -25.09 9.41 1.61
C ILE A 26 -25.66 10.64 0.94
N LYS A 27 -25.16 11.82 1.30
CA LYS A 27 -25.68 13.10 0.83
C LYS A 27 -25.07 13.48 -0.51
N HIS A 28 -25.75 14.35 -1.26
CA HIS A 28 -25.18 14.90 -2.50
C HIS A 28 -23.84 15.62 -2.24
N GLU A 29 -23.72 16.28 -1.10
CA GLU A 29 -22.48 16.92 -0.64
C GLU A 29 -21.33 15.92 -0.44
N ASP A 30 -21.61 14.69 0.03
CA ASP A 30 -20.60 13.64 0.14
C ASP A 30 -20.06 13.26 -1.25
N VAL A 31 -20.94 13.15 -2.25
CA VAL A 31 -20.57 12.82 -3.64
C VAL A 31 -19.74 13.94 -4.27
N ILE A 32 -20.12 15.20 -4.06
CA ILE A 32 -19.35 16.36 -4.51
C ILE A 32 -17.96 16.37 -3.86
N SER A 33 -17.90 16.16 -2.54
CA SER A 33 -16.62 16.14 -1.80
C SER A 33 -15.69 15.05 -2.33
N ILE A 34 -16.20 13.84 -2.58
CA ILE A 34 -15.41 12.76 -3.17
C ILE A 34 -14.96 13.12 -4.59
N SER A 35 -15.86 13.64 -5.43
CA SER A 35 -15.52 14.04 -6.80
C SER A 35 -14.42 15.08 -6.82
N ASN A 36 -14.49 16.09 -5.95
CA ASN A 36 -13.45 17.11 -5.81
C ASN A 36 -12.13 16.49 -5.34
N LEU A 37 -12.15 15.64 -4.30
CA LEU A 37 -10.95 14.95 -3.81
C LEU A 37 -10.26 14.12 -4.91
N LEU A 38 -11.04 13.39 -5.72
CA LEU A 38 -10.50 12.62 -6.84
C LEU A 38 -9.93 13.52 -7.93
N LYS A 39 -10.60 14.63 -8.26
CA LYS A 39 -10.08 15.64 -9.20
C LYS A 39 -8.78 16.26 -8.70
N ASP A 40 -8.73 16.63 -7.43
CA ASP A 40 -7.55 17.23 -6.81
C ASP A 40 -6.37 16.26 -6.81
N PHE A 41 -6.61 14.97 -6.55
CA PHE A 41 -5.57 13.94 -6.70
C PHE A 41 -5.08 13.80 -8.15
N ARG A 42 -5.98 13.84 -9.13
CA ARG A 42 -5.65 13.74 -10.56
C ARG A 42 -4.90 14.98 -11.10
N ILE A 43 -5.01 16.14 -10.44
CA ILE A 43 -4.27 17.36 -10.79
C ILE A 43 -2.78 17.21 -10.43
N LEU A 44 -2.44 16.34 -9.47
CA LEU A 44 -1.05 16.06 -9.14
C LEU A 44 -0.32 15.48 -10.36
N LYS A 45 0.86 16.01 -10.66
CA LYS A 45 1.72 15.48 -11.72
C LYS A 45 2.55 14.37 -11.13
N PHE A 46 2.56 13.21 -11.78
CA PHE A 46 3.38 12.07 -11.36
C PHE A 46 4.54 11.88 -12.34
N ASP A 47 5.73 11.60 -11.81
CA ASP A 47 6.95 11.38 -12.60
C ASP A 47 6.95 10.05 -13.39
N ASN A 48 6.06 9.13 -13.02
CA ASN A 48 5.95 7.83 -13.66
C ASN A 48 4.48 7.40 -13.74
N LEU A 49 3.84 7.63 -14.88
CA LEU A 49 2.52 7.08 -15.21
C LEU A 49 2.72 6.06 -16.31
N ASN A 50 2.79 4.79 -15.92
CA ASN A 50 2.71 3.68 -16.86
C ASN A 50 1.41 2.89 -16.62
N TYR A 51 1.15 1.90 -17.49
CA TYR A 51 -0.05 1.07 -17.43
C TYR A 51 -0.28 0.38 -16.07
N HIS A 52 0.80 0.04 -15.34
CA HIS A 52 0.71 -0.56 -14.02
C HIS A 52 0.30 0.46 -12.96
N SER A 53 0.93 1.64 -12.99
CA SER A 53 0.61 2.75 -12.10
C SER A 53 -0.85 3.20 -12.27
N ASP A 54 -1.36 3.24 -13.51
CA ASP A 54 -2.74 3.62 -13.82
C ASP A 54 -3.77 2.70 -13.16
N LYS A 55 -3.57 1.38 -13.23
CA LYS A 55 -4.45 0.41 -12.56
C LYS A 55 -4.49 0.61 -11.05
N CYS A 56 -3.34 0.94 -10.47
CA CYS A 56 -3.25 1.12 -9.04
C CYS A 56 -3.83 2.48 -8.58
N ILE A 57 -3.78 3.52 -9.44
CA ILE A 57 -4.54 4.77 -9.25
C ILE A 57 -6.03 4.46 -9.27
N LEU A 58 -6.53 3.77 -10.29
CA LEU A 58 -7.95 3.41 -10.36
C LEU A 58 -8.41 2.59 -9.15
N ALA A 59 -7.57 1.65 -8.67
CA ALA A 59 -7.84 0.92 -7.44
C ALA A 59 -7.88 1.83 -6.20
N ARG A 60 -6.98 2.83 -6.13
CA ARG A 60 -6.97 3.85 -5.06
C ARG A 60 -8.28 4.64 -5.05
N GLU A 61 -8.69 5.15 -6.20
CA GLU A 61 -9.92 5.94 -6.35
C GLU A 61 -11.14 5.11 -5.93
N TYR A 62 -11.20 3.85 -6.36
CA TYR A 62 -12.26 2.94 -5.94
C TYR A 62 -12.26 2.73 -4.43
N ALA A 63 -11.10 2.57 -3.78
CA ALA A 63 -11.02 2.44 -2.34
C ALA A 63 -11.49 3.71 -1.62
N ILE A 64 -11.15 4.90 -2.13
CA ILE A 64 -11.62 6.18 -1.59
C ILE A 64 -13.15 6.27 -1.69
N ILE A 65 -13.72 6.00 -2.86
CA ILE A 65 -15.17 5.98 -3.08
C ILE A 65 -15.80 4.99 -2.10
N TYR A 66 -15.25 3.79 -1.98
CA TYR A 66 -15.75 2.74 -1.10
C TYR A 66 -15.77 3.18 0.38
N MET A 67 -14.66 3.75 0.87
CA MET A 67 -14.55 4.23 2.25
C MET A 67 -15.54 5.35 2.56
N SER A 68 -15.66 6.30 1.64
CA SER A 68 -16.46 7.51 1.84
C SER A 68 -17.96 7.29 1.61
N THR A 69 -18.35 6.25 0.87
CA THR A 69 -19.76 5.94 0.56
C THR A 69 -20.21 4.62 1.18
N TYR A 70 -19.85 3.47 0.60
CA TYR A 70 -20.36 2.16 0.96
C TYR A 70 -20.07 1.77 2.41
N LYS A 71 -18.84 1.98 2.86
CA LYS A 71 -18.46 1.72 4.26
C LYS A 71 -19.25 2.62 5.22
N LYS A 72 -19.33 3.92 4.94
CA LYS A 72 -20.11 4.89 5.72
C LYS A 72 -21.57 4.49 5.80
N HIS A 73 -22.18 4.12 4.68
CA HIS A 73 -23.56 3.64 4.62
C HIS A 73 -23.79 2.43 5.54
N ILE A 74 -22.96 1.39 5.40
CA ILE A 74 -23.08 0.16 6.20
C ILE A 74 -22.88 0.44 7.69
N ASP A 75 -21.87 1.23 8.06
CA ASP A 75 -21.60 1.59 9.46
C ASP A 75 -22.77 2.39 10.08
N MET A 76 -23.55 3.13 9.28
CA MET A 76 -24.68 3.97 9.73
C MET A 76 -26.05 3.26 9.72
N LEU A 77 -26.14 2.02 9.22
CA LEU A 77 -27.39 1.26 9.22
C LEU A 77 -27.85 1.00 10.66
N LYS A 78 -29.11 1.30 10.99
CA LYS A 78 -29.65 1.10 12.34
C LYS A 78 -30.27 -0.28 12.59
N ASP A 79 -30.25 -1.16 11.60
CA ASP A 79 -30.78 -2.52 11.74
C ASP A 79 -29.95 -3.33 12.76
N ASP A 80 -30.61 -3.85 13.79
CA ASP A 80 -29.96 -4.55 14.90
C ASP A 80 -29.19 -5.81 14.45
N ASN A 81 -29.71 -6.55 13.47
CA ASN A 81 -29.06 -7.75 12.95
C ASN A 81 -27.79 -7.37 12.18
N ILE A 82 -27.86 -6.33 11.34
CA ILE A 82 -26.69 -5.81 10.61
C ILE A 82 -25.65 -5.28 11.59
N GLN A 83 -26.06 -4.56 12.63
CA GLN A 83 -25.15 -4.06 13.66
C GLN A 83 -24.48 -5.19 14.45
N MET A 84 -25.20 -6.28 14.74
CA MET A 84 -24.59 -7.48 15.32
C MET A 84 -23.54 -8.11 14.39
N ILE A 85 -23.83 -8.21 13.09
CA ILE A 85 -22.88 -8.72 12.09
C ILE A 85 -21.62 -7.83 12.04
N ILE A 86 -21.78 -6.51 11.96
CA ILE A 86 -20.67 -5.55 11.95
C ILE A 86 -19.81 -5.69 13.20
N LYS A 87 -20.43 -5.82 14.39
CA LYS A 87 -19.71 -6.05 15.65
C LYS A 87 -18.93 -7.36 15.62
N THR A 88 -19.51 -8.43 15.08
CA THR A 88 -18.83 -9.72 14.92
C THR A 88 -17.62 -9.60 13.99
N ILE A 89 -17.77 -8.93 12.83
CA ILE A 89 -16.67 -8.66 11.91
C ILE A 89 -15.52 -7.94 12.64
N LYS A 90 -15.82 -6.81 13.30
CA LYS A 90 -14.82 -6.01 14.02
C LYS A 90 -14.12 -6.80 15.13
N ARG A 91 -14.85 -7.62 15.90
CA ARG A 91 -14.29 -8.48 16.95
C ARG A 91 -13.38 -9.58 16.40
N THR A 92 -13.79 -10.23 15.31
CA THR A 92 -12.96 -11.27 14.68
C THR A 92 -11.67 -10.68 14.13
N ILE A 93 -11.75 -9.51 13.47
CA ILE A 93 -10.57 -8.82 12.95
C ILE A 93 -9.63 -8.40 14.08
N LEU A 94 -10.15 -7.83 15.17
CA LEU A 94 -9.34 -7.50 16.34
C LEU A 94 -8.63 -8.75 16.90
N SER A 95 -9.34 -9.87 16.95
CA SER A 95 -8.75 -11.14 17.39
C SER A 95 -7.63 -11.59 16.46
N VAL A 96 -7.82 -11.50 15.13
CA VAL A 96 -6.79 -11.79 14.13
C VAL A 96 -5.57 -10.90 14.34
N LYS A 97 -5.74 -9.58 14.51
CA LYS A 97 -4.62 -8.65 14.76
C LYS A 97 -3.79 -9.02 15.98
N ASN A 98 -4.42 -9.56 17.02
CA ASN A 98 -3.74 -9.95 18.26
C ASN A 98 -3.03 -11.32 18.17
N ILE A 99 -3.45 -12.18 17.24
CA ILE A 99 -2.98 -13.57 17.11
C ILE A 99 -1.94 -13.71 15.99
N ILE A 100 -2.11 -12.95 14.90
CA ILE A 100 -1.24 -13.00 13.74
C ILE A 100 0.22 -12.83 14.16
N SER A 101 1.07 -13.71 13.66
CA SER A 101 2.48 -13.82 14.03
C SER A 101 3.24 -14.48 12.89
N ASN A 102 4.57 -14.56 13.01
CA ASN A 102 5.40 -15.26 12.02
C ASN A 102 5.42 -16.79 12.20
N VAL A 103 4.26 -17.38 12.50
CA VAL A 103 4.10 -18.82 12.79
C VAL A 103 2.98 -19.38 11.92
N THR A 104 3.29 -20.40 11.12
CA THR A 104 2.36 -20.99 10.14
C THR A 104 1.03 -21.37 10.78
N GLU A 105 1.03 -22.07 11.92
CA GLU A 105 -0.21 -22.50 12.59
C GLU A 105 -1.08 -21.31 13.02
N GLN A 106 -0.48 -20.20 13.46
CA GLN A 106 -1.23 -19.00 13.85
C GLN A 106 -1.81 -18.28 12.63
N ILE A 107 -1.07 -18.23 11.51
CA ILE A 107 -1.55 -17.66 10.26
C ILE A 107 -2.74 -18.46 9.73
N LEU A 108 -2.65 -19.81 9.72
CA LEU A 108 -3.75 -20.69 9.32
C LEU A 108 -4.96 -20.58 10.26
N LYS A 109 -4.73 -20.46 11.56
CA LYS A 109 -5.80 -20.20 12.54
C LYS A 109 -6.51 -18.88 12.23
N CYS A 110 -5.77 -17.79 11.98
CA CYS A 110 -6.35 -16.51 11.60
C CYS A 110 -7.15 -16.61 10.30
N PHE A 111 -6.61 -17.32 9.29
CA PHE A 111 -7.30 -17.53 8.03
C PHE A 111 -8.62 -18.31 8.21
N ASN A 112 -8.62 -19.37 9.02
CA ASN A 112 -9.84 -20.13 9.33
C ASN A 112 -10.90 -19.28 10.04
N MET A 113 -10.50 -18.42 10.97
CA MET A 113 -11.43 -17.48 11.63
C MET A 113 -12.11 -16.57 10.60
N ILE A 114 -11.35 -16.04 9.64
CA ILE A 114 -11.88 -15.21 8.56
C ILE A 114 -12.74 -16.03 7.60
N ARG A 115 -12.33 -17.23 7.22
CA ARG A 115 -13.08 -18.11 6.32
C ARG A 115 -14.45 -18.45 6.89
N ASN A 116 -14.51 -18.80 8.18
CA ASN A 116 -15.78 -19.09 8.85
C ASN A 116 -16.68 -17.86 8.89
N LEU A 117 -16.12 -16.71 9.29
CA LEU A 117 -16.84 -15.43 9.24
C LEU A 117 -17.37 -15.13 7.83
N TYR A 118 -16.54 -15.29 6.81
CA TYR A 118 -16.90 -15.02 5.42
C TYR A 118 -18.00 -15.95 4.94
N ASN A 119 -17.92 -17.25 5.24
CA ASN A 119 -18.94 -18.24 4.90
C ASN A 119 -20.28 -17.97 5.60
N ASP A 120 -20.25 -17.50 6.85
CA ASP A 120 -21.47 -17.14 7.56
C ASP A 120 -22.12 -15.88 6.99
N ILE A 121 -21.32 -14.90 6.58
CA ILE A 121 -21.86 -13.73 5.89
C ILE A 121 -22.43 -14.18 4.54
N LEU A 122 -21.72 -14.99 3.74
CA LEU A 122 -22.17 -15.49 2.43
C LEU A 122 -23.61 -16.03 2.44
N LYS A 123 -24.01 -16.74 3.50
CA LYS A 123 -25.37 -17.28 3.67
C LYS A 123 -26.46 -16.20 3.71
N LEU A 124 -26.11 -14.96 4.06
CA LEU A 124 -27.01 -13.81 4.09
C LEU A 124 -27.35 -13.27 2.70
N ASN A 125 -26.65 -13.73 1.64
CA ASN A 125 -26.85 -13.31 0.26
C ASN A 125 -26.82 -11.79 0.05
N ASN A 126 -25.99 -11.07 0.81
CA ASN A 126 -25.83 -9.62 0.71
C ASN A 126 -24.41 -9.26 0.27
N ILE A 127 -24.28 -8.91 -1.02
CA ILE A 127 -22.99 -8.62 -1.65
C ILE A 127 -22.24 -7.44 -1.01
N TYR A 128 -22.97 -6.45 -0.49
CA TYR A 128 -22.38 -5.28 0.15
C TYR A 128 -21.74 -5.62 1.49
N LEU A 129 -22.35 -6.52 2.26
CA LEU A 129 -21.76 -7.03 3.51
C LEU A 129 -20.54 -7.92 3.25
N PHE A 130 -20.50 -8.66 2.13
CA PHE A 130 -19.31 -9.42 1.73
C PHE A 130 -18.14 -8.51 1.45
N ASP A 131 -18.37 -7.48 0.63
CA ASP A 131 -17.34 -6.51 0.25
C ASP A 131 -16.87 -5.72 1.48
N TYR A 132 -17.79 -5.38 2.40
CA TYR A 132 -17.45 -4.70 3.66
C TYR A 132 -16.59 -5.54 4.59
N CYS A 133 -16.92 -6.83 4.73
CA CYS A 133 -16.12 -7.74 5.54
C CYS A 133 -14.68 -7.79 5.01
N LEU A 134 -14.52 -8.04 3.70
CA LEU A 134 -13.22 -8.17 3.07
C LEU A 134 -12.41 -6.87 3.12
N PHE A 135 -13.07 -5.74 2.86
CA PHE A 135 -12.48 -4.41 3.01
C PHE A 135 -11.98 -4.17 4.44
N SER A 136 -12.81 -4.46 5.44
CA SER A 136 -12.47 -4.25 6.85
C SER A 136 -11.29 -5.13 7.28
N ILE A 137 -11.27 -6.40 6.88
CA ILE A 137 -10.16 -7.33 7.16
C ILE A 137 -8.84 -6.76 6.63
N ILE A 138 -8.81 -6.39 5.35
CA ILE A 138 -7.59 -5.89 4.71
C ILE A 138 -7.16 -4.55 5.33
N ASN A 139 -8.10 -3.60 5.50
CA ASN A 139 -7.80 -2.28 6.06
C ASN A 139 -7.20 -2.35 7.47
N ASP A 140 -7.79 -3.17 8.34
CA ASP A 140 -7.43 -3.20 9.75
C ASP A 140 -6.15 -4.01 10.00
N VAL A 141 -5.91 -5.05 9.20
CA VAL A 141 -4.65 -5.81 9.20
C VAL A 141 -3.50 -4.94 8.70
N LEU A 142 -3.70 -4.17 7.62
CA LEU A 142 -2.73 -3.16 7.18
C LEU A 142 -2.52 -2.06 8.24
N GLY A 143 -3.50 -1.83 9.12
CA GLY A 143 -3.36 -0.91 10.25
C GLY A 143 -2.26 -1.29 11.24
N ILE A 144 -1.81 -2.56 11.26
CA ILE A 144 -0.64 -3.01 12.04
C ILE A 144 0.63 -2.26 11.63
N LEU A 145 0.72 -1.82 10.36
CA LEU A 145 1.88 -1.14 9.80
C LEU A 145 1.98 0.35 10.16
N ASN A 146 1.09 0.89 10.99
CA ASN A 146 1.26 2.24 11.51
C ASN A 146 2.33 2.22 12.62
N ASP A 147 3.18 3.24 12.69
CA ASP A 147 4.41 3.25 13.52
C ASP A 147 4.16 2.81 14.98
N GLU A 148 3.10 3.30 15.63
CA GLU A 148 2.77 2.91 17.01
C GLU A 148 2.44 1.42 17.17
N GLN A 149 1.87 0.80 16.15
CA GLN A 149 1.42 -0.60 16.18
C GLN A 149 2.50 -1.58 15.73
N ILE A 150 3.43 -1.17 14.86
CA ILE A 150 4.54 -2.04 14.40
C ILE A 150 5.37 -2.50 15.58
N TYR A 151 5.80 -1.56 16.44
CA TYR A 151 6.65 -1.87 17.59
C TYR A 151 5.95 -2.69 18.69
N GLN A 152 4.61 -2.75 18.66
CA GLN A 152 3.79 -3.51 19.60
C GLN A 152 3.33 -4.87 19.04
N SER A 153 3.45 -5.05 17.72
CA SER A 153 2.95 -6.22 17.01
C SER A 153 3.86 -7.43 17.21
N LYS A 154 3.25 -8.60 17.39
CA LYS A 154 3.97 -9.89 17.34
C LYS A 154 4.17 -10.38 15.89
N ALA A 155 3.53 -9.75 14.93
CA ALA A 155 3.58 -10.13 13.53
C ALA A 155 4.75 -9.44 12.83
N SER A 156 5.62 -10.23 12.23
CA SER A 156 6.59 -9.74 11.26
C SER A 156 5.89 -9.38 9.95
N ILE A 157 6.58 -8.63 9.10
CA ILE A 157 6.12 -8.31 7.74
C ILE A 157 5.78 -9.59 6.96
N TRP A 158 6.57 -10.66 7.10
CA TRP A 158 6.33 -11.94 6.43
C TRP A 158 5.08 -12.65 6.93
N GLY A 159 4.82 -12.64 8.25
CA GLY A 159 3.60 -13.21 8.82
C GLY A 159 2.33 -12.52 8.32
N VAL A 160 2.34 -11.18 8.27
CA VAL A 160 1.21 -10.39 7.73
C VAL A 160 1.06 -10.61 6.21
N SER A 161 2.16 -10.63 5.48
CA SER A 161 2.15 -10.88 4.02
C SER A 161 1.60 -12.25 3.68
N SER A 162 1.98 -13.30 4.43
CA SER A 162 1.50 -14.66 4.25
C SER A 162 0.00 -14.77 4.51
N PHE A 163 -0.49 -14.14 5.58
CA PHE A 163 -1.91 -14.08 5.86
C PHE A 163 -2.68 -13.37 4.73
N LEU A 164 -2.19 -12.22 4.26
CA LEU A 164 -2.82 -11.49 3.16
C LEU A 164 -2.77 -12.27 1.84
N ALA A 165 -1.71 -13.04 1.59
CA ALA A 165 -1.62 -13.93 0.43
C ALA A 165 -2.71 -14.99 0.44
N LEU A 166 -3.03 -15.58 1.61
CA LEU A 166 -4.16 -16.50 1.74
C LEU A 166 -5.49 -15.81 1.43
N ILE A 167 -5.71 -14.60 1.97
CA ILE A 167 -6.93 -13.83 1.69
C ILE A 167 -7.05 -13.53 0.19
N ILE A 168 -5.98 -13.06 -0.45
CA ILE A 168 -5.97 -12.69 -1.87
C ILE A 168 -6.19 -13.90 -2.77
N SER A 169 -5.58 -15.03 -2.44
CA SER A 169 -5.69 -16.26 -3.25
C SER A 169 -7.08 -16.89 -3.16
N ASN A 170 -7.84 -16.64 -2.08
CA ASN A 170 -9.13 -17.28 -1.84
C ASN A 170 -10.34 -16.38 -2.14
N TYR A 171 -10.17 -15.06 -2.17
CA TYR A 171 -11.28 -14.12 -2.41
C TYR A 171 -10.99 -13.22 -3.61
N LYS A 172 -11.66 -13.46 -4.74
CA LYS A 172 -11.38 -12.80 -6.03
C LYS A 172 -11.30 -11.27 -5.97
N LYS A 173 -12.13 -10.61 -5.16
CA LYS A 173 -12.13 -9.14 -5.00
C LYS A 173 -11.03 -8.61 -4.09
N ALA A 174 -10.40 -9.47 -3.28
CA ALA A 174 -9.42 -9.08 -2.28
C ALA A 174 -8.19 -8.43 -2.91
N TYR A 175 -7.73 -8.92 -4.06
CA TYR A 175 -6.58 -8.34 -4.76
C TYR A 175 -6.79 -6.86 -5.07
N PHE A 176 -7.95 -6.52 -5.64
CA PHE A 176 -8.26 -5.15 -6.05
C PHE A 176 -8.49 -4.24 -4.82
N ILE A 177 -9.20 -4.74 -3.81
CA ILE A 177 -9.40 -4.03 -2.53
C ILE A 177 -8.04 -3.77 -1.84
N TYR A 178 -7.16 -4.78 -1.81
CA TYR A 178 -5.82 -4.66 -1.27
C TYR A 178 -5.00 -3.62 -2.02
N LYS A 179 -4.90 -3.71 -3.35
CA LYS A 179 -4.17 -2.72 -4.15
C LYS A 179 -4.67 -1.30 -3.88
N GLY A 180 -5.99 -1.11 -3.77
CA GLY A 180 -6.60 0.19 -3.51
C GLY A 180 -6.36 0.74 -2.10
N ILE A 181 -6.48 -0.09 -1.06
CA ILE A 181 -6.20 0.34 0.33
C ILE A 181 -4.70 0.58 0.52
N MET A 182 -3.87 -0.29 -0.03
CA MET A 182 -2.41 -0.21 0.08
C MET A 182 -1.89 1.07 -0.56
N SER A 183 -2.34 1.38 -1.78
CA SER A 183 -2.01 2.62 -2.45
C SER A 183 -2.60 3.84 -1.77
N TYR A 184 -3.78 3.73 -1.17
CA TYR A 184 -4.39 4.79 -0.36
C TYR A 184 -3.49 5.15 0.83
N LYS A 185 -3.14 4.13 1.63
CA LYS A 185 -2.38 4.30 2.87
C LYS A 185 -0.92 4.68 2.61
N CYS A 186 -0.29 4.13 1.59
CA CYS A 186 1.10 4.42 1.25
C CYS A 186 1.25 4.55 -0.27
N ILE A 187 1.33 5.80 -0.75
CA ILE A 187 1.43 6.07 -2.19
C ILE A 187 2.66 5.38 -2.80
N TYR A 188 3.78 5.29 -2.07
CA TYR A 188 5.06 4.70 -2.50
C TYR A 188 5.07 3.17 -2.65
N THR A 189 3.98 2.48 -2.32
CA THR A 189 3.81 1.05 -2.65
C THR A 189 3.48 0.86 -4.13
N ILE A 190 2.93 1.90 -4.76
CA ILE A 190 3.02 2.11 -6.20
C ILE A 190 4.21 3.08 -6.36
N PRO A 191 5.17 2.89 -7.26
CA PRO A 191 6.25 3.85 -7.48
C PRO A 191 5.74 5.10 -8.23
N LEU A 192 4.68 5.72 -7.68
CA LEU A 192 4.08 6.99 -8.06
C LEU A 192 4.70 8.08 -7.22
N PHE A 193 5.45 8.93 -7.89
CA PHE A 193 6.20 10.00 -7.25
C PHE A 193 5.64 11.33 -7.74
N ILE A 194 5.21 12.18 -6.81
CA ILE A 194 4.62 13.46 -7.16
C ILE A 194 5.74 14.39 -7.60
N ASN A 195 5.66 14.87 -8.82
CA ASN A 195 6.63 15.78 -9.40
C ASN A 195 6.24 17.23 -9.06
N ASP A 196 7.23 18.04 -8.68
CA ASP A 196 7.07 19.48 -8.44
C ASP A 196 5.87 19.85 -7.53
N ILE A 197 5.78 19.21 -6.35
CA ILE A 197 4.74 19.50 -5.35
C ILE A 197 4.65 21.00 -5.08
N ASP A 198 5.80 21.65 -4.82
CA ASP A 198 5.85 23.07 -4.48
C ASP A 198 5.34 23.96 -5.61
N GLY A 199 5.68 23.63 -6.87
CA GLY A 199 5.18 24.33 -8.05
C GLY A 199 3.67 24.18 -8.21
N ILE A 200 3.14 22.96 -8.05
CA ILE A 200 1.70 22.68 -8.12
C ILE A 200 0.95 23.41 -7.02
N MET A 201 1.44 23.36 -5.79
CA MET A 201 0.81 24.05 -4.66
C MET A 201 0.75 25.56 -4.88
N LYS A 202 1.82 26.17 -5.41
CA LYS A 202 1.84 27.60 -5.75
C LYS A 202 0.91 27.95 -6.91
N GLU A 203 0.93 27.17 -7.99
CA GLU A 203 0.11 27.40 -9.20
C GLU A 203 -1.39 27.28 -8.88
N LYS A 204 -1.75 26.22 -8.15
CA LYS A 204 -3.14 25.87 -7.83
C LYS A 204 -3.64 26.47 -6.52
N LYS A 205 -2.79 27.19 -5.78
CA LYS A 205 -3.07 27.75 -4.45
C LYS A 205 -3.53 26.71 -3.43
N ILE A 206 -2.96 25.51 -3.50
CA ILE A 206 -3.24 24.41 -2.56
C ILE A 206 -2.41 24.65 -1.30
N SER A 207 -3.07 24.72 -0.15
CA SER A 207 -2.45 24.77 1.17
C SER A 207 -1.89 23.40 1.58
N GLN A 208 -0.99 23.38 2.57
CA GLN A 208 -0.42 22.12 3.06
C GLN A 208 -1.51 21.18 3.63
N ASP A 209 -2.50 21.73 4.32
CA ASP A 209 -3.60 20.94 4.88
C ASP A 209 -4.49 20.34 3.78
N GLU A 210 -4.72 21.08 2.68
CA GLU A 210 -5.41 20.56 1.50
C GLU A 210 -4.59 19.46 0.82
N LEU A 211 -3.27 19.61 0.70
CA LEU A 211 -2.39 18.55 0.19
C LEU A 211 -2.52 17.28 1.04
N TYR A 212 -2.50 17.41 2.37
CA TYR A 212 -2.66 16.26 3.26
C TYR A 212 -4.03 15.60 3.17
N ASN A 213 -5.08 16.34 2.84
CA ASN A 213 -6.38 15.73 2.54
C ASN A 213 -6.35 14.90 1.25
N ILE A 214 -5.51 15.25 0.28
CA ILE A 214 -5.36 14.56 -1.00
C ILE A 214 -4.50 13.30 -0.87
N ILE A 215 -3.31 13.41 -0.25
CA ILE A 215 -2.29 12.35 -0.25
C ILE A 215 -2.12 11.64 1.10
N LEU A 216 -2.69 12.15 2.19
CA LEU A 216 -2.35 11.84 3.59
C LEU A 216 -1.00 12.40 4.04
N ARG A 217 -0.96 12.97 5.24
CA ARG A 217 0.26 13.52 5.84
C ARG A 217 1.36 12.47 6.00
N GLU A 218 0.99 11.23 6.25
CA GLU A 218 1.89 10.08 6.39
C GLU A 218 2.61 9.72 5.08
N ASN A 219 2.18 10.31 3.95
CA ASN A 219 2.78 10.12 2.63
C ASN A 219 3.61 11.32 2.17
N ASP A 220 3.76 12.37 2.97
CA ASP A 220 4.65 13.47 2.65
C ASP A 220 6.12 13.01 2.73
N GLU A 221 6.81 13.02 1.58
CA GLU A 221 8.23 12.62 1.49
C GLU A 221 9.18 13.53 2.26
N ASN A 222 8.77 14.77 2.58
CA ASN A 222 9.56 15.72 3.35
C ASN A 222 9.50 15.46 4.86
N ILE A 223 8.51 14.70 5.32
CA ILE A 223 8.38 14.30 6.72
C ILE A 223 9.15 12.99 6.93
N CYS A 224 10.47 13.10 7.12
CA CYS A 224 11.34 11.93 7.26
C CYS A 224 10.96 11.02 8.43
N SER A 225 10.27 11.52 9.45
CA SER A 225 9.74 10.69 10.54
C SER A 225 8.75 9.63 10.08
N ASN A 226 8.15 9.76 8.89
CA ASN A 226 7.26 8.76 8.30
C ASN A 226 8.03 7.61 7.60
N TYR A 227 9.36 7.67 7.51
CA TYR A 227 10.11 6.73 6.68
C TYR A 227 10.04 5.29 7.18
N SER A 228 9.98 5.07 8.50
CA SER A 228 9.77 3.73 9.08
C SER A 228 8.43 3.12 8.66
N ARG A 229 7.37 3.94 8.67
CA ARG A 229 6.06 3.53 8.18
C ARG A 229 6.12 3.20 6.69
N ILE A 230 6.67 4.09 5.88
CA ILE A 230 6.80 3.87 4.42
C ILE A 230 7.58 2.59 4.13
N GLU A 231 8.69 2.36 4.82
CA GLU A 231 9.48 1.14 4.75
C GLU A 231 8.62 -0.10 5.00
N ALA A 232 7.86 -0.12 6.09
CA ALA A 232 7.02 -1.26 6.46
C ALA A 232 5.95 -1.57 5.40
N PHE A 233 5.32 -0.54 4.83
CA PHE A 233 4.36 -0.69 3.74
C PHE A 233 5.02 -1.24 2.46
N VAL A 234 6.17 -0.72 2.06
CA VAL A 234 6.89 -1.19 0.86
C VAL A 234 7.36 -2.63 1.03
N LYS A 235 7.95 -2.95 2.19
CA LYS A 235 8.40 -4.31 2.52
C LYS A 235 7.24 -5.29 2.49
N LEU A 236 6.10 -4.95 3.09
CA LEU A 236 4.91 -5.82 3.05
C LEU A 236 4.39 -5.99 1.62
N HIS A 237 4.37 -4.92 0.82
CA HIS A 237 3.91 -4.98 -0.56
C HIS A 237 4.70 -6.00 -1.37
N LEU A 238 6.03 -5.91 -1.32
CA LEU A 238 6.92 -6.78 -2.07
C LEU A 238 6.93 -8.20 -1.51
N SER A 239 6.95 -8.36 -0.18
CA SER A 239 6.89 -9.67 0.48
C SER A 239 5.64 -10.44 0.07
N LEU A 240 4.48 -9.76 -0.02
CA LEU A 240 3.25 -10.37 -0.51
C LEU A 240 3.41 -10.90 -1.95
N PHE A 241 3.94 -10.10 -2.88
CA PHE A 241 4.10 -10.56 -4.27
C PHE A 241 5.15 -11.66 -4.42
N ILE A 242 6.18 -11.66 -3.57
CA ILE A 242 7.13 -12.77 -3.50
C ILE A 242 6.42 -14.06 -3.08
N ILE A 243 5.57 -14.02 -2.05
CA ILE A 243 4.79 -15.18 -1.59
C ILE A 243 3.79 -15.65 -2.67
N LEU A 244 3.13 -14.70 -3.35
CA LEU A 244 2.24 -14.99 -4.48
C LEU A 244 2.98 -15.40 -5.76
N ASN A 245 4.32 -15.37 -5.73
CA ASN A 245 5.21 -15.61 -6.87
C ASN A 245 4.90 -14.73 -8.10
N ASP A 246 4.47 -13.48 -7.88
CA ASP A 246 4.25 -12.50 -8.95
C ASP A 246 5.54 -11.74 -9.26
N THR A 247 6.44 -12.41 -9.97
CA THR A 247 7.76 -11.90 -10.39
C THR A 247 7.66 -10.54 -11.11
N ARG A 248 6.57 -10.32 -11.85
CA ARG A 248 6.36 -9.11 -12.66
C ARG A 248 6.11 -7.90 -11.79
N GLU A 249 5.33 -8.05 -10.73
CA GLU A 249 5.04 -6.96 -9.78
C GLU A 249 6.31 -6.55 -9.04
N VAL A 250 7.10 -7.53 -8.58
CA VAL A 250 8.38 -7.28 -7.89
C VAL A 250 9.36 -6.54 -8.80
N TRP A 251 9.58 -7.04 -10.01
CA TRP A 251 10.53 -6.42 -10.94
C TRP A 251 10.08 -5.05 -11.44
N SER A 252 8.79 -4.88 -11.72
CA SER A 252 8.21 -3.59 -12.15
C SER A 252 8.41 -2.54 -11.06
N TYR A 253 8.09 -2.87 -9.80
CA TYR A 253 8.29 -1.97 -8.67
C TYR A 253 9.74 -1.48 -8.57
N ILE A 254 10.70 -2.41 -8.54
CA ILE A 254 12.12 -2.09 -8.39
C ILE A 254 12.59 -1.21 -9.57
N SER A 255 12.25 -1.60 -10.80
CA SER A 255 12.66 -0.89 -12.00
C SER A 255 12.12 0.54 -12.03
N GLU A 256 10.84 0.71 -11.73
CA GLU A 256 10.16 2.00 -11.73
C GLU A 256 10.69 2.93 -10.63
N MET A 257 10.88 2.41 -9.42
CA MET A 257 11.45 3.16 -8.31
C MET A 257 12.87 3.64 -8.63
N LEU A 258 13.75 2.77 -9.17
CA LEU A 258 15.12 3.16 -9.53
C LEU A 258 15.14 4.18 -10.68
N ASN A 259 14.30 3.99 -11.70
CA ASN A 259 14.18 4.94 -12.81
C ASN A 259 13.70 6.32 -12.33
N SER A 260 12.76 6.35 -11.38
CA SER A 260 12.30 7.58 -10.75
C SER A 260 13.38 8.23 -9.88
N ALA A 261 14.18 7.43 -9.18
CA ALA A 261 15.33 7.90 -8.41
C ALA A 261 16.36 8.63 -9.28
N PHE A 262 16.62 8.12 -10.49
CA PHE A 262 17.51 8.80 -11.46
C PHE A 262 16.99 10.18 -11.88
N ARG A 263 15.67 10.36 -11.97
CA ARG A 263 15.04 11.62 -12.42
C ARG A 263 14.89 12.63 -11.29
N ARG A 264 14.26 12.23 -10.18
CA ARG A 264 13.87 13.13 -9.07
C ARG A 264 14.97 13.34 -8.04
N LYS A 265 15.80 12.33 -7.78
CA LYS A 265 16.97 12.39 -6.87
C LYS A 265 16.68 12.90 -5.45
N THR A 266 15.51 12.60 -4.90
CA THR A 266 15.12 12.99 -3.54
C THR A 266 15.60 11.99 -2.48
N TYR A 267 15.78 12.41 -1.23
CA TYR A 267 16.35 11.54 -0.19
C TYR A 267 15.40 10.42 0.28
N ILE A 268 14.11 10.44 -0.08
CA ILE A 268 13.18 9.31 0.18
C ILE A 268 13.65 8.01 -0.48
N TYR A 269 14.37 8.09 -1.60
CA TYR A 269 14.84 6.91 -2.32
C TYR A 269 15.81 6.06 -1.50
N PHE A 270 16.55 6.62 -0.54
CA PHE A 270 17.38 5.80 0.34
C PHE A 270 16.53 4.82 1.16
N CYS A 271 15.41 5.29 1.72
CA CYS A 271 14.45 4.44 2.42
C CYS A 271 13.81 3.41 1.47
N LEU A 272 13.35 3.84 0.30
CA LEU A 272 12.64 2.97 -0.65
C LEU A 272 13.54 1.87 -1.23
N ILE A 273 14.77 2.22 -1.64
CA ILE A 273 15.74 1.27 -2.17
C ILE A 273 16.10 0.24 -1.09
N TYR A 274 16.36 0.70 0.14
CA TYR A 274 16.65 -0.21 1.26
C TYR A 274 15.46 -1.15 1.49
N SER A 275 14.25 -0.61 1.60
CA SER A 275 13.03 -1.38 1.82
C SER A 275 12.82 -2.45 0.76
N ALA A 276 13.07 -2.10 -0.51
CA ALA A 276 12.92 -3.02 -1.62
C ALA A 276 13.97 -4.14 -1.58
N LEU A 277 15.25 -3.79 -1.41
CA LEU A 277 16.33 -4.76 -1.38
C LEU A 277 16.21 -5.70 -0.18
N ASP A 278 15.77 -5.19 0.97
CA ASP A 278 15.71 -5.97 2.21
C ASP A 278 14.82 -7.21 2.12
N VAL A 279 13.69 -7.11 1.44
CA VAL A 279 12.78 -8.25 1.29
C VAL A 279 12.94 -9.00 -0.04
N SER A 280 13.48 -8.36 -1.07
CA SER A 280 13.46 -8.91 -2.42
C SER A 280 14.81 -9.35 -2.98
N SER A 281 15.94 -9.02 -2.36
CA SER A 281 17.27 -9.28 -2.97
C SER A 281 17.52 -10.76 -3.22
N TYR A 282 17.25 -11.63 -2.25
CA TYR A 282 17.38 -13.09 -2.43
C TYR A 282 16.48 -13.59 -3.58
N TYR A 283 15.20 -13.22 -3.54
CA TYR A 283 14.23 -13.62 -4.55
C TYR A 283 14.64 -13.16 -5.94
N CYS A 284 15.07 -11.91 -6.08
CA CYS A 284 15.52 -11.34 -7.35
C CYS A 284 16.80 -11.99 -7.86
N LYS A 285 17.75 -12.29 -6.97
CA LYS A 285 18.99 -13.00 -7.33
C LYS A 285 18.69 -14.40 -7.88
N VAL A 286 17.78 -15.14 -7.24
CA VAL A 286 17.38 -16.48 -7.69
C VAL A 286 16.58 -16.42 -9.00
N THR A 287 15.66 -15.46 -9.11
CA THR A 287 14.70 -15.37 -10.22
C THR A 287 15.30 -14.75 -11.48
N PHE A 288 16.05 -13.65 -11.34
CA PHE A 288 16.54 -12.84 -12.46
C PHE A 288 18.07 -12.98 -12.68
N GLY A 289 18.79 -13.59 -11.74
CA GLY A 289 20.20 -13.93 -11.88
C GLY A 289 21.07 -12.77 -12.38
N PRO A 290 21.70 -12.89 -13.57
CA PRO A 290 22.58 -11.85 -14.11
C PRO A 290 21.94 -10.47 -14.29
N PHE A 291 20.63 -10.41 -14.55
CA PHE A 291 19.94 -9.11 -14.72
C PHE A 291 19.87 -8.33 -13.40
N PHE A 292 19.66 -9.04 -12.29
CA PHE A 292 19.70 -8.42 -10.96
C PHE A 292 21.12 -8.01 -10.58
N ASP A 293 22.13 -8.80 -10.93
CA ASP A 293 23.54 -8.44 -10.68
C ASP A 293 23.93 -7.15 -11.41
N ASN A 294 23.55 -7.02 -12.69
CA ASN A 294 23.75 -5.79 -13.45
C ASN A 294 23.02 -4.59 -12.84
N LEU A 295 21.82 -4.81 -12.32
CA LEU A 295 21.05 -3.77 -11.61
C LEU A 295 21.77 -3.31 -10.35
N MET A 296 22.31 -4.24 -9.54
CA MET A 296 23.07 -3.93 -8.33
C MET A 296 24.36 -3.17 -8.65
N ILE A 297 25.06 -3.54 -9.73
CA ILE A 297 26.22 -2.78 -10.24
C ILE A 297 25.82 -1.36 -10.64
N LEU A 298 24.69 -1.20 -11.35
CA LEU A 298 24.19 0.10 -11.77
C LEU A 298 23.80 0.97 -10.55
N LEU A 299 23.13 0.38 -9.57
CA LEU A 299 22.76 1.03 -8.33
C LEU A 299 24.01 1.53 -7.61
N LYS A 300 24.98 0.65 -7.36
CA LYS A 300 26.21 0.95 -6.63
C LYS A 300 27.09 1.99 -7.34
N ASN A 301 27.33 1.82 -8.63
CA ASN A 301 28.35 2.60 -9.34
C ASN A 301 27.79 3.86 -10.00
N LYS A 302 26.47 3.97 -10.19
CA LYS A 302 25.85 5.14 -10.83
C LYS A 302 24.83 5.84 -9.96
N LEU A 303 23.76 5.15 -9.57
CA LEU A 303 22.63 5.83 -8.91
C LEU A 303 23.00 6.34 -7.52
N MET A 304 23.63 5.50 -6.69
CA MET A 304 23.97 5.86 -5.31
C MET A 304 24.90 7.08 -5.23
N PRO A 305 26.00 7.18 -6.00
CA PRO A 305 26.81 8.39 -6.07
C PRO A 305 26.01 9.65 -6.46
N ILE A 306 25.08 9.54 -7.41
CA ILE A 306 24.22 10.66 -7.84
C ILE A 306 23.31 11.12 -6.69
N LEU A 307 22.67 10.17 -6.00
CA LEU A 307 21.79 10.48 -4.86
C LEU A 307 22.55 11.11 -3.70
N GLU A 308 23.75 10.63 -3.39
CA GLU A 308 24.59 11.18 -2.33
C GLU A 308 25.14 12.57 -2.66
N GLU A 309 25.50 12.81 -3.92
CA GLU A 309 25.89 14.16 -4.37
C GLU A 309 24.71 15.13 -4.25
N GLU A 310 23.51 14.69 -4.62
CA GLU A 310 22.29 15.50 -4.48
C GLU A 310 21.96 15.75 -2.99
N LEU A 311 22.10 14.74 -2.13
CA LEU A 311 21.91 14.87 -0.69
C LEU A 311 22.86 15.91 -0.06
N LYS A 312 24.10 16.01 -0.56
CA LYS A 312 25.06 17.04 -0.12
C LYS A 312 24.66 18.45 -0.57
N LYS A 313 24.05 18.57 -1.75
CA LYS A 313 23.58 19.86 -2.29
C LYS A 313 22.30 20.33 -1.60
N ASN A 314 21.39 19.39 -1.35
CA ASN A 314 20.06 19.62 -0.80
C ASN A 314 19.86 18.72 0.44
N PRO A 315 20.51 19.05 1.58
CA PRO A 315 20.41 18.24 2.79
C PRO A 315 19.00 18.30 3.38
N PRO A 316 18.54 17.24 4.06
CA PRO A 316 17.30 17.28 4.82
C PRO A 316 17.42 18.29 5.98
N PRO A 317 16.29 18.71 6.57
CA PRO A 317 16.31 19.50 7.79
C PRO A 317 17.13 18.83 8.91
N ALA A 318 17.85 19.61 9.72
CA ALA A 318 18.79 19.12 10.72
C ALA A 318 18.20 18.10 11.73
N ASN A 319 16.90 18.21 12.02
CA ASN A 319 16.18 17.27 12.88
C ASN A 319 15.95 15.89 12.23
N PHE A 320 16.16 15.75 10.93
CA PHE A 320 15.91 14.55 10.14
C PHE A 320 17.15 13.94 9.49
N GLU A 321 18.31 14.63 9.50
CA GLU A 321 19.59 14.12 8.97
C GLU A 321 19.90 12.70 9.46
N LYS A 322 19.76 12.44 10.77
CA LYS A 322 20.02 11.12 11.35
C LYS A 322 19.17 10.00 10.76
N ILE A 323 17.94 10.30 10.34
CA ILE A 323 17.04 9.30 9.74
C ILE A 323 17.52 8.96 8.34
N VAL A 324 17.90 9.96 7.54
CA VAL A 324 18.42 9.74 6.19
C VAL A 324 19.77 9.02 6.25
N ASP A 325 20.67 9.46 7.11
CA ASP A 325 21.99 8.85 7.33
C ASP A 325 21.88 7.38 7.74
N TYR A 326 20.87 7.03 8.54
CA TYR A 326 20.59 5.64 8.91
C TYR A 326 20.36 4.77 7.67
N TYR A 327 19.51 5.20 6.74
CA TYR A 327 19.22 4.44 5.52
C TYR A 327 20.41 4.39 4.56
N VAL A 328 21.13 5.50 4.39
CA VAL A 328 22.37 5.53 3.59
C VAL A 328 23.38 4.52 4.13
N LYS A 329 23.62 4.56 5.45
CA LYS A 329 24.56 3.63 6.11
C LYS A 329 24.12 2.18 5.95
N LYS A 330 22.83 1.88 6.15
CA LYS A 330 22.30 0.52 5.98
C LYS A 330 22.49 0.00 4.56
N LEU A 331 22.17 0.79 3.54
CA LEU A 331 22.39 0.42 2.14
C LEU A 331 23.85 0.05 1.88
N HIS A 332 24.80 0.86 2.35
CA HIS A 332 26.22 0.60 2.17
C HIS A 332 26.69 -0.67 2.88
N VAL A 333 26.29 -0.83 4.14
CA VAL A 333 26.73 -1.95 4.98
C VAL A 333 26.14 -3.26 4.48
N GLU A 334 24.86 -3.28 4.11
CA GLU A 334 24.12 -4.52 3.85
C GLU A 334 24.08 -4.88 2.36
N TYR A 335 23.99 -3.88 1.46
CA TYR A 335 23.66 -4.12 0.04
C TYR A 335 24.65 -3.58 -0.99
N LEU A 336 25.57 -2.68 -0.62
CA LEU A 336 26.50 -2.06 -1.58
C LEU A 336 27.98 -2.38 -1.30
N ASN A 337 28.27 -3.19 -0.28
CA ASN A 337 29.62 -3.66 0.01
C ASN A 337 30.17 -4.57 -1.13
N ASP A 338 31.48 -4.86 -1.13
CA ASP A 338 32.10 -5.73 -2.16
C ASP A 338 31.89 -7.23 -1.91
N ASN A 339 31.51 -7.63 -0.69
CA ASN A 339 31.32 -9.01 -0.27
C ASN A 339 29.83 -9.38 -0.17
N GLN A 340 29.05 -9.01 -1.19
CA GLN A 340 27.60 -9.21 -1.17
C GLN A 340 27.23 -10.69 -1.16
N SER A 341 26.58 -11.10 -0.08
CA SER A 341 25.77 -12.32 -0.05
C SER A 341 24.32 -11.93 0.18
N PHE A 342 23.41 -12.46 -0.63
CA PHE A 342 21.97 -12.36 -0.39
C PHE A 342 21.53 -13.69 0.24
N PRO A 343 21.57 -13.84 1.58
CA PRO A 343 21.12 -15.07 2.21
C PRO A 343 19.61 -15.23 2.05
N PHE A 344 19.14 -16.47 2.14
CA PHE A 344 17.71 -16.72 2.28
C PHE A 344 17.21 -16.02 3.55
N PRO A 345 16.16 -15.18 3.48
CA PRO A 345 15.71 -14.48 4.67
C PRO A 345 15.11 -15.46 5.69
N GLU A 346 15.66 -15.48 6.90
CA GLU A 346 15.30 -16.43 7.97
C GLU A 346 13.84 -16.32 8.41
N GLU A 347 13.22 -15.16 8.18
CA GLU A 347 11.85 -14.86 8.60
C GLU A 347 10.78 -15.22 7.56
N ILE A 348 11.13 -15.67 6.35
CA ILE A 348 10.11 -16.02 5.34
C ILE A 348 9.26 -17.18 5.85
N VAL A 349 7.94 -16.96 5.83
CA VAL A 349 6.95 -18.03 6.05
C VAL A 349 6.32 -18.36 4.71
N VAL A 350 6.66 -19.52 4.16
CA VAL A 350 5.94 -20.11 3.02
C VAL A 350 4.98 -21.16 3.55
N ILE A 351 3.69 -21.00 3.24
CA ILE A 351 2.67 -21.98 3.62
C ILE A 351 2.63 -23.05 2.54
N PRO A 352 3.01 -24.31 2.82
CA PRO A 352 3.06 -25.35 1.81
C PRO A 352 1.66 -25.72 1.32
N ASP A 353 1.54 -26.00 0.02
CA ASP A 353 0.27 -26.34 -0.65
C ASP A 353 -0.45 -27.53 0.01
N GLU A 354 0.30 -28.50 0.55
CA GLU A 354 -0.25 -29.62 1.30
C GLU A 354 -1.07 -29.17 2.51
N LYS A 355 -0.57 -28.18 3.28
CA LYS A 355 -1.32 -27.62 4.42
C LYS A 355 -2.59 -26.89 3.96
N LEU A 356 -2.60 -26.31 2.75
CA LEU A 356 -3.79 -25.69 2.16
C LEU A 356 -4.82 -26.74 1.72
N LEU A 357 -4.38 -27.84 1.12
CA LEU A 357 -5.22 -28.98 0.74
C LEU A 357 -5.89 -29.63 1.96
N TYR A 358 -5.17 -29.79 3.08
CA TYR A 358 -5.74 -30.33 4.33
C TYR A 358 -6.81 -29.43 4.96
N MET A 359 -6.86 -28.14 4.60
CA MET A 359 -7.91 -27.23 5.05
C MET A 359 -9.18 -27.33 4.19
N GLY A 360 -9.22 -28.23 3.20
CA GLY A 360 -10.37 -28.40 2.31
C GLY A 360 -10.62 -27.14 1.46
N LEU A 361 -9.54 -26.59 0.89
CA LEU A 361 -9.58 -25.61 -0.20
C LEU A 361 -9.68 -26.31 -1.55
#